data_AF-A0A1G9ABP5-F1
#
_entry.id   AF-A0A1G9ABP5-F1
#
_cell.length_a   1.000
_cell.length_b   1.000
_cell.length_c   1.000
_cell.angle_alpha   90.00
_cell.angle_beta   90.00
_cell.angle_gamma   90.00
#
_symmetry.space_group_name_H-M   'P 1'
#
loop_
_entity.id
_entity.type
_entity.pdbx_description
1 polymer ?
#
loop_
_entity_poly.entity_id
_entity_poly.type
_entity_poly.pdbx_seq_one_letter_code
_entity_poly.pdbx_strand_id
1 'polypeptide(L)' 'MGSITTCPLCGADCEHRNHVRSHMHEHHRKSEIIDEYLGAIEN' A
#
# COMPACT_ATOMS: atom_id res chain seq x y z
N MET A 1 -17.74 -5.72 -11.35
CA MET A 1 -17.42 -4.79 -10.25
C MET A 1 -15.93 -4.89 -9.99
N GLY A 2 -15.15 -3.87 -10.35
CA GLY A 2 -13.71 -3.84 -10.07
C GLY A 2 -13.48 -3.42 -8.63
N SER A 3 -12.75 -4.22 -7.85
CA SER A 3 -12.38 -3.87 -6.49
C SER A 3 -11.24 -2.85 -6.53
N ILE A 4 -11.56 -1.57 -6.33
CA ILE A 4 -10.55 -0.53 -6.14
C ILE A 4 -9.76 -0.90 -4.88
N THR A 5 -8.43 -0.93 -5.00
CA THR A 5 -7.54 -1.24 -3.88
C THR A 5 -6.90 0.07 -3.43
N THR A 6 -7.10 0.45 -2.17
CA THR A 6 -6.49 1.67 -1.62
C THR A 6 -5.09 1.38 -1.08
N CYS A 7 -4.18 2.32 -1.25
CA CYS A 7 -2.86 2.24 -0.62
C CYS A 7 -3.01 2.41 0.91
N PRO A 8 -2.53 1.48 1.74
CA PRO A 8 -2.65 1.61 3.20
C PRO A 8 -1.84 2.78 3.76
N LEU A 9 -0.75 3.17 3.09
CA LEU A 9 0.17 4.21 3.57
C LEU A 9 -0.31 5.63 3.32
N CYS A 10 -0.99 5.89 2.20
CA CYS A 10 -1.41 7.24 1.80
C CYS A 10 -2.90 7.36 1.45
N GLY A 11 -3.64 6.25 1.43
CA GLY A 11 -5.05 6.23 1.05
C GLY A 11 -5.32 6.40 -0.43
N ALA A 12 -4.30 6.37 -1.30
CA ALA A 12 -4.49 6.56 -2.74
C ALA A 12 -5.30 5.43 -3.38
N ASP A 13 -6.29 5.80 -4.20
CA ASP A 13 -7.12 4.86 -4.96
C ASP A 13 -6.30 4.24 -6.11
N CYS A 14 -6.06 2.94 -6.03
CA CYS A 14 -5.41 2.20 -7.10
C CYS A 14 -6.38 1.22 -7.76
N GLU A 15 -6.36 1.19 -9.09
CA GLU A 15 -7.25 0.35 -9.89
C GLU A 15 -7.04 -1.16 -9.67
N HIS A 16 -5.79 -1.59 -9.44
CA HIS A 16 -5.41 -2.99 -9.31
C HIS A 16 -4.28 -3.21 -8.30
N ARG A 17 -4.17 -4.43 -7.76
CA ARG A 17 -3.08 -4.83 -6.85
C ARG A 17 -1.67 -4.58 -7.43
N ASN A 18 -1.50 -4.75 -8.74
CA ASN A 18 -0.23 -4.45 -9.41
C ASN A 18 0.07 -2.95 -9.44
N HIS A 19 -0.97 -2.13 -9.61
CA HIS A 19 -0.84 -0.68 -9.56
C HIS A 19 -0.46 -0.22 -8.15
N VAL A 20 -1.09 -0.78 -7.11
CA VAL A 20 -0.68 -0.56 -5.71
C VAL A 20 0.78 -0.91 -5.50
N ARG A 21 1.24 -2.07 -6.04
CA ARG A 21 2.64 -2.47 -5.92
C ARG A 21 3.60 -1.46 -6.55
N SER A 22 3.32 -0.98 -7.77
CA SER A 22 4.17 0.02 -8.43
C SER A 22 4.15 1.34 -7.67
N HIS A 23 2.95 1.80 -7.29
CA HIS A 23 2.76 3.00 -6.49
C HIS A 23 3.56 2.93 -5.18
N MET A 24 3.47 1.83 -4.43
CA MET A 24 4.24 1.64 -3.21
C MET A 24 5.75 1.59 -3.45
N HIS A 25 6.20 1.11 -4.61
CA HIS A 25 7.62 1.06 -4.92
C HIS A 25 8.19 2.43 -5.37
N GLU A 26 7.36 3.27 -5.98
CA GLU A 26 7.74 4.59 -6.50
C GLU A 26 7.53 5.73 -5.49
N HIS A 27 6.40 5.71 -4.78
CA HIS A 27 6.01 6.77 -3.84
C HIS A 27 6.41 6.49 -2.39
N HIS A 28 6.53 5.23 -2.00
CA HIS A 28 6.83 4.84 -0.63
C HIS A 28 8.19 4.18 -0.53
N ARG A 29 8.88 4.43 0.59
CA ARG A 29 10.12 3.69 0.86
C ARG A 29 9.80 2.33 1.44
N LYS A 30 10.67 1.35 1.20
CA LYS A 30 10.57 0.01 1.82
C LYS A 30 10.45 0.09 3.34
N SER A 31 11.09 1.06 4.00
CA SER A 31 10.97 1.27 5.45
C SER A 31 9.52 1.55 5.86
N GLU A 32 8.83 2.48 5.19
CA GLU A 32 7.44 2.85 5.54
C GLU A 32 6.48 1.68 5.34
N ILE A 33 6.70 0.88 4.30
CA ILE A 33 5.92 -0.36 4.05
C ILE A 33 6.13 -1.37 5.19
N ILE A 34 7.37 -1.50 5.67
CA ILE A 34 7.71 -2.41 6.76
C ILE A 34 7.14 -1.91 8.09
N ASP A 35 7.24 -0.61 8.38
CA ASP A 35 6.66 0.00 9.59
C ASP A 35 5.14 -0.22 9.65
N GLU A 36 4.41 0.03 8.57
CA GLU A 36 2.96 -0.26 8.49
C GLU A 36 2.66 -1.76 8.68
N TYR A 37 3.45 -2.63 8.04
CA TYR A 37 3.28 -4.07 8.18
C TYR A 37 3.57 -4.57 9.60
N LEU A 38 4.58 -4.00 10.28
CA LEU A 38 4.91 -4.31 11.66
C LEU A 38 3.84 -3.78 12.62
N GLY A 39 3.35 -2.56 12.41
CA GLY A 39 2.24 -1.99 13.19
C GLY A 39 0.95 -2.81 13.06
N ALA A 40 0.72 -3.43 11.89
CA ALA A 40 -0.40 -4.35 11.69
C ALA A 40 -0.25 -5.72 12.38
N ILE A 41 0.98 -6.12 12.76
CA ILE A 41 1.24 -7.38 13.48
C ILE A 41 1.13 -7.21 14.99
N GLU A 42 1.37 -6.00 15.52
CA GLU A 42 1.33 -5.72 16.96
C GLU A 42 -0.10 -5.52 17.54
N ASN A 43 -1.15 -5.85 16.77
CA ASN A 43 -2.56 -5.78 17.20
C ASN A 43 -3.27 -7.13 17.12
#